data_AF-A0A5J9WLD9-F1
#
_entry.id   AF-A0A5J9WLD9-F1
#
_cell.length_a   1.000
_cell.length_b   1.000
_cell.length_c   1.000
_cell.angle_alpha   90.00
_cell.angle_beta   90.00
_cell.angle_gamma   90.00
#
_symmetry.space_group_name_H-M   'P 1'
#
loop_
_entity.id
_entity.type
_entity.pdbx_description
1 polymer ?
#
loop_
_entity_poly.entity_id
_entity_poly.type
_entity_poly.pdbx_seq_one_letter_code
_entity_poly.pdbx_strand_id
1 'polypeptide(L)'
;MSNPAPSVPAAIATLHTYSTALAAFTAAWRTVESDAVSIDSALASRLTGYSELELLCSAMDGAGLRAYLIEHRDELKEPARALDPALLVAPDPGLLVLSAAAGFCRAPPEESKTEGDVKVSCRLLIGLLDRLRAIGVRPSPEARAEAKAVAAEWKRGKRIGTEVMFKQETFAFLLLVGVFGLVEDVGGSGGARNKSKEGPKIQDYTHSSR
;
A
#
# COMPACT_ATOMS: atom_id res chain seq x y z
N MET A 1 -36.30 2.88 -56.88
CA MET A 1 -35.51 1.86 -57.59
C MET A 1 -35.36 0.68 -56.65
N SER A 2 -36.08 -0.42 -56.91
CA SER A 2 -36.13 -1.60 -56.03
C SER A 2 -34.94 -2.50 -56.33
N ASN A 3 -34.15 -2.88 -55.33
CA ASN A 3 -33.09 -3.87 -55.50
C ASN A 3 -33.74 -5.21 -55.87
N PRO A 4 -33.31 -5.90 -56.95
CA PRO A 4 -33.87 -7.20 -57.29
C PRO A 4 -33.58 -8.21 -56.17
N ALA A 5 -34.58 -9.01 -55.80
CA ALA A 5 -34.41 -10.07 -54.82
C ALA A 5 -33.30 -11.03 -55.28
N PRO A 6 -32.38 -11.45 -54.38
CA PRO A 6 -31.27 -12.30 -54.76
C PRO A 6 -31.80 -13.63 -55.31
N SER A 7 -31.21 -14.10 -56.41
CA SER A 7 -31.53 -15.41 -56.96
C SER A 7 -31.14 -16.50 -55.96
N VAL A 8 -31.91 -17.60 -55.94
CA VAL A 8 -31.64 -18.77 -55.07
C VAL A 8 -30.17 -19.22 -55.06
N PRO A 9 -29.46 -19.33 -56.21
CA PRO A 9 -28.03 -19.69 -56.20
C PRO A 9 -27.13 -18.65 -55.52
N ALA A 10 -27.44 -17.35 -55.62
CA ALA A 10 -26.68 -16.31 -54.93
C ALA A 10 -26.87 -16.38 -53.40
N ALA A 11 -28.08 -16.68 -52.93
CA ALA A 11 -28.36 -16.91 -51.51
C ALA A 11 -27.59 -18.12 -50.97
N ILE A 12 -27.53 -19.22 -51.73
CA ILE A 12 -26.76 -20.43 -51.36
C ILE A 12 -25.27 -20.14 -51.27
N ALA A 13 -24.70 -19.42 -52.25
CA ALA A 13 -23.28 -19.03 -52.22
C ALA A 13 -22.95 -18.16 -50.98
N THR A 14 -23.87 -17.28 -50.61
CA THR A 14 -23.73 -16.41 -49.44
C THR A 14 -23.76 -17.23 -48.15
N LEU A 15 -24.68 -18.19 -48.01
CA LEU A 15 -24.73 -19.11 -46.87
C LEU A 15 -23.47 -19.97 -46.74
N HIS A 16 -22.92 -20.47 -47.85
CA HIS A 16 -21.66 -21.22 -47.83
C HIS A 16 -20.49 -20.35 -47.39
N THR A 17 -20.47 -19.07 -47.80
CA THR A 17 -19.46 -18.11 -47.37
C THR A 17 -19.52 -17.89 -45.86
N TYR A 18 -20.72 -17.68 -45.30
CA TYR A 18 -20.91 -17.54 -43.87
C TYR A 18 -20.52 -18.80 -43.10
N SER A 19 -20.90 -19.98 -43.60
CA SER A 19 -20.53 -21.26 -42.98
C SER A 19 -19.01 -21.43 -42.90
N THR A 20 -18.30 -21.10 -43.98
CA THR A 20 -16.83 -21.19 -44.04
C THR A 20 -16.19 -20.17 -43.09
N ALA A 21 -16.69 -18.93 -43.06
CA ALA A 21 -16.20 -17.90 -42.16
C ALA A 21 -16.43 -18.27 -40.68
N LEU A 22 -17.60 -18.82 -40.35
CA LEU A 22 -17.92 -19.29 -39.01
C LEU A 22 -17.01 -20.46 -38.60
N ALA A 23 -16.77 -21.41 -39.51
CA ALA A 23 -15.84 -22.52 -39.27
C ALA A 23 -14.42 -22.00 -38.97
N ALA A 24 -13.91 -21.06 -39.78
CA ALA A 24 -12.60 -20.44 -39.56
C ALA A 24 -12.54 -19.70 -38.21
N PHE A 25 -13.57 -18.93 -37.86
CA PHE A 25 -13.66 -18.26 -36.57
C PHE A 25 -13.64 -19.25 -35.40
N THR A 26 -14.44 -20.32 -35.44
CA THR A 26 -14.46 -21.32 -34.36
C THR A 26 -13.13 -22.08 -34.24
N ALA A 27 -12.42 -22.30 -35.34
CA ALA A 27 -11.08 -22.90 -35.31
C ALA A 27 -10.06 -21.94 -34.66
N ALA A 28 -10.10 -20.66 -35.02
CA ALA A 28 -9.27 -19.63 -34.38
C ALA A 28 -9.58 -19.51 -32.89
N TRP A 29 -10.86 -19.51 -32.51
CA TRP A 29 -11.29 -19.46 -31.12
C TRP A 29 -10.77 -20.64 -30.29
N ARG A 30 -10.88 -21.87 -30.81
CA ARG A 30 -10.32 -23.06 -30.14
C ARG A 30 -8.80 -22.98 -29.98
N THR A 31 -8.10 -22.33 -30.92
CA THR A 31 -6.65 -22.12 -30.81
C THR A 31 -6.35 -21.17 -29.63
N VAL A 32 -7.08 -20.06 -29.53
CA VAL A 32 -6.95 -19.12 -28.41
C VAL A 32 -7.25 -19.79 -27.06
N GLU A 33 -8.30 -20.61 -27.00
CA GLU A 33 -8.65 -21.35 -25.80
C GLU A 33 -7.56 -22.37 -25.40
N SER A 34 -7.00 -23.08 -26.39
CA SER A 34 -5.86 -23.97 -26.18
C SER A 34 -4.63 -23.23 -25.67
N ASP A 35 -4.31 -22.07 -26.24
CA ASP A 35 -3.18 -21.24 -25.82
C ASP A 35 -3.39 -20.72 -24.39
N ALA A 36 -4.61 -20.28 -24.06
CA ALA A 36 -4.94 -19.84 -22.71
C ALA A 36 -4.74 -20.95 -21.67
N VAL A 37 -5.20 -22.17 -21.95
CA VAL A 37 -4.98 -23.33 -21.07
C VAL A 37 -3.49 -23.68 -20.97
N SER A 38 -2.75 -23.60 -22.07
CA SER A 38 -1.30 -23.82 -22.06
C SER A 38 -0.58 -22.80 -21.19
N ILE A 39 -0.96 -21.52 -21.27
CA ILE A 39 -0.38 -20.45 -20.43
C ILE A 39 -0.71 -20.69 -18.96
N ASP A 40 -1.97 -21.01 -18.65
CA ASP A 40 -2.41 -21.24 -17.27
C ASP A 40 -1.67 -22.43 -16.62
N SER A 41 -1.54 -23.55 -17.34
CA SER A 41 -0.77 -24.70 -16.87
C SER A 41 0.72 -24.40 -16.69
N ALA A 42 1.32 -23.61 -17.58
CA ALA A 42 2.71 -23.19 -17.47
C ALA A 42 2.92 -22.24 -16.28
N LEU A 43 2.00 -21.31 -16.04
CA LEU A 43 2.01 -20.44 -14.86
C LEU A 43 1.86 -21.25 -13.58
N ALA A 44 0.86 -22.14 -13.51
CA ALA A 44 0.65 -23.03 -12.37
C ALA A 44 1.91 -23.85 -12.07
N SER A 45 2.57 -24.42 -13.09
CA SER A 45 3.82 -25.15 -12.94
C SER A 45 4.95 -24.27 -12.39
N ARG A 46 5.09 -23.03 -12.87
CA ARG A 46 6.15 -22.10 -12.43
C ARG A 46 5.92 -21.56 -11.03
N LEU A 47 4.67 -21.43 -10.62
CA LEU A 47 4.25 -20.94 -9.32
C LEU A 47 4.14 -22.06 -8.28
N THR A 48 4.39 -23.33 -8.66
CA THR A 48 4.39 -24.44 -7.71
C THR A 48 5.38 -24.18 -6.57
N GLY A 49 4.89 -24.30 -5.34
CA GLY A 49 5.69 -24.11 -4.14
C GLY A 49 5.76 -22.66 -3.62
N TYR A 50 5.28 -21.67 -4.37
CA TYR A 50 5.09 -20.32 -3.84
C TYR A 50 3.73 -20.21 -3.18
N SER A 51 3.71 -19.65 -1.98
CA SER A 51 2.48 -19.22 -1.33
C SER A 51 1.92 -17.95 -1.99
N GLU A 52 0.60 -17.77 -1.93
CA GLU A 52 -0.05 -16.54 -2.37
C GLU A 52 0.58 -15.29 -1.73
N LEU A 53 0.93 -15.39 -0.45
CA LEU A 53 1.57 -14.33 0.30
C LEU A 53 2.95 -13.95 -0.25
N GLU A 54 3.79 -14.94 -0.62
CA GLU A 54 5.08 -14.69 -1.27
C GLU A 54 4.90 -14.04 -2.65
N LEU A 55 3.88 -14.44 -3.40
CA LEU A 55 3.58 -13.83 -4.69
C LEU A 55 3.16 -12.36 -4.53
N LEU A 56 2.26 -12.07 -3.60
CA LEU A 56 1.84 -10.70 -3.29
C LEU A 56 3.03 -9.82 -2.84
N CYS A 57 3.87 -10.35 -1.97
CA CYS A 57 5.05 -9.64 -1.48
C CYS A 57 6.10 -9.42 -2.59
N SER A 58 6.41 -10.45 -3.39
CA SER A 58 7.36 -10.35 -4.51
C SER A 58 6.92 -9.37 -5.59
N ALA A 59 5.61 -9.31 -5.86
CA ALA A 59 5.00 -8.42 -6.82
C ALA A 59 4.82 -6.98 -6.29
N MET A 60 5.19 -6.72 -5.03
CA MET A 60 4.94 -5.44 -4.34
C MET A 60 3.46 -5.03 -4.31
N ASP A 61 2.54 -6.01 -4.29
CA ASP A 61 1.10 -5.77 -4.29
C ASP A 61 0.58 -5.47 -2.87
N GLY A 62 0.63 -4.20 -2.48
CA GLY A 62 0.10 -3.74 -1.20
C GLY A 62 -1.42 -3.88 -1.08
N ALA A 63 -2.17 -3.76 -2.18
CA ALA A 63 -3.63 -3.85 -2.14
C ALA A 63 -4.08 -5.31 -1.94
N GLY A 64 -3.47 -6.24 -2.68
CA GLY A 64 -3.67 -7.67 -2.51
C GLY A 64 -3.20 -8.16 -1.14
N LEU A 65 -2.02 -7.73 -0.68
CA LEU A 65 -1.54 -8.05 0.68
C LEU A 65 -2.52 -7.60 1.76
N ARG A 66 -3.10 -6.39 1.63
CA ARG A 66 -4.13 -5.92 2.57
C ARG A 66 -5.37 -6.82 2.53
N ALA A 67 -5.89 -7.13 1.35
CA ALA A 67 -7.07 -7.96 1.19
C ALA A 67 -6.87 -9.35 1.80
N TYR A 68 -5.74 -9.98 1.49
CA TYR A 68 -5.31 -11.25 2.05
C TYR A 68 -5.29 -11.20 3.58
N LEU A 69 -4.62 -10.21 4.18
CA LEU A 69 -4.53 -10.10 5.64
C LEU A 69 -5.86 -9.77 6.34
N ILE A 70 -6.83 -9.16 5.65
CA ILE A 70 -8.17 -8.92 6.19
C ILE A 70 -8.96 -10.23 6.24
N GLU A 71 -8.88 -11.04 5.18
CA GLU A 71 -9.51 -12.36 5.09
C GLU A 71 -8.86 -13.35 6.07
N HIS A 72 -7.54 -13.31 6.16
CA HIS A 72 -6.68 -14.17 6.97
C HIS A 72 -6.22 -13.52 8.29
N ARG A 73 -7.08 -12.70 8.91
CA ARG A 73 -6.72 -11.85 10.08
C ARG A 73 -6.13 -12.58 11.28
N ASP A 74 -6.41 -13.88 11.43
CA ASP A 74 -5.89 -14.68 12.54
C ASP A 74 -4.42 -15.10 12.29
N GLU A 75 -3.93 -15.07 11.05
CA GLU A 75 -2.52 -15.30 10.70
C GLU A 75 -1.61 -14.15 11.16
N LEU A 76 -2.16 -12.96 11.38
CA LEU A 76 -1.46 -11.86 12.05
C LEU A 76 -1.27 -12.12 13.55
N LYS A 77 -2.08 -13.00 14.16
CA LYS A 77 -1.98 -13.34 15.60
C LYS A 77 -1.02 -14.48 15.88
N GLU A 78 -0.77 -15.36 14.91
CA GLU A 78 0.26 -16.41 14.96
C GLU A 78 1.47 -16.00 14.13
N PRO A 79 2.35 -15.15 14.68
CA PRO A 79 3.17 -14.31 13.87
C PRO A 79 4.55 -14.94 13.64
N ALA A 80 4.68 -16.14 13.04
CA ALA A 80 6.01 -16.75 13.02
C ALA A 80 6.42 -17.65 11.86
N ARG A 81 5.58 -17.98 10.87
CA ARG A 81 6.08 -18.85 9.78
C ARG A 81 5.83 -18.38 8.35
N ALA A 82 4.67 -17.80 8.01
CA ALA A 82 4.41 -17.45 6.61
C ALA A 82 4.74 -15.98 6.26
N LEU A 83 4.36 -15.03 7.12
CA LEU A 83 4.47 -13.60 6.78
C LEU A 83 5.89 -13.05 6.79
N ASP A 84 6.73 -13.43 7.76
CA ASP A 84 8.13 -12.98 7.79
C ASP A 84 8.93 -13.39 6.55
N PRO A 85 8.96 -14.69 6.16
CA PRO A 85 9.69 -15.06 4.95
C PRO A 85 9.08 -14.43 3.71
N ALA A 86 7.76 -14.30 3.61
CA ALA A 86 7.13 -13.63 2.48
C ALA A 86 7.53 -12.14 2.37
N LEU A 87 7.56 -11.41 3.49
CA LEU A 87 8.02 -10.01 3.52
C LEU A 87 9.49 -9.89 3.08
N LEU A 88 10.34 -10.87 3.38
CA LEU A 88 11.74 -10.87 2.93
C LEU A 88 11.91 -11.12 1.42
N VAL A 89 10.90 -11.69 0.75
CA VAL A 89 10.89 -11.83 -0.72
C VAL A 89 10.57 -10.49 -1.40
N ALA A 90 9.94 -9.55 -0.70
CA ALA A 90 9.60 -8.25 -1.27
C ALA A 90 10.87 -7.43 -1.59
N PRO A 91 10.97 -6.83 -2.79
CA PRO A 91 12.07 -5.94 -3.16
C PRO A 91 12.27 -4.77 -2.18
N ASP A 92 11.18 -4.21 -1.67
CA ASP A 92 11.19 -3.17 -0.62
C ASP A 92 10.07 -3.44 0.40
N PRO A 93 10.37 -4.17 1.49
CA PRO A 93 9.38 -4.52 2.50
C PRO A 93 8.78 -3.29 3.19
N GLY A 94 9.55 -2.20 3.31
CA GLY A 94 9.11 -0.95 3.92
C GLY A 94 8.05 -0.25 3.08
N LEU A 95 8.30 -0.09 1.78
CA LEU A 95 7.32 0.48 0.85
C LEU A 95 6.08 -0.39 0.72
N LEU A 96 6.24 -1.72 0.69
CA LEU A 96 5.12 -2.65 0.62
C LEU A 96 4.18 -2.48 1.82
N VAL A 97 4.72 -2.42 3.04
CA VAL A 97 3.93 -2.20 4.27
C VAL A 97 3.17 -0.87 4.21
N LEU A 98 3.81 0.20 3.77
CA LEU A 98 3.16 1.51 3.61
C LEU A 98 2.07 1.49 2.53
N SER A 99 2.30 0.79 1.42
CA SER A 99 1.33 0.57 0.35
C SER A 99 0.12 -0.23 0.84
N ALA A 100 0.37 -1.31 1.58
CA ALA A 100 -0.66 -2.13 2.23
C ALA A 100 -1.41 -1.38 3.33
N ALA A 101 -0.86 -0.29 3.86
CA ALA A 101 -1.54 0.58 4.81
C ALA A 101 -2.08 1.89 4.21
N ALA A 102 -1.93 2.14 2.90
CA ALA A 102 -2.29 3.40 2.24
C ALA A 102 -3.71 3.90 2.56
N GLY A 103 -4.69 3.00 2.64
CA GLY A 103 -6.09 3.34 2.99
C GLY A 103 -6.30 3.89 4.40
N PHE A 104 -5.33 3.73 5.30
CA PHE A 104 -5.30 4.34 6.63
C PHE A 104 -4.26 5.46 6.71
N CYS A 105 -3.10 5.30 6.07
CA CYS A 105 -2.02 6.27 6.07
C CYS A 105 -2.39 7.59 5.37
N ARG A 106 -3.22 7.55 4.32
CA ARG A 106 -3.52 8.71 3.45
C ARG A 106 -4.98 9.15 3.42
N ALA A 107 -5.89 8.40 4.04
CA ALA A 107 -7.30 8.81 4.09
C ALA A 107 -7.49 9.96 5.09
N PRO A 108 -8.33 10.98 4.81
CA PRO A 108 -8.81 11.92 5.82
C PRO A 108 -9.69 11.23 6.89
N PRO A 109 -9.85 11.80 8.10
CA PRO A 109 -10.68 11.19 9.16
C PRO A 109 -12.21 11.07 8.89
N GLU A 110 -12.76 11.61 7.80
CA GLU A 110 -14.22 11.65 7.50
C GLU A 110 -14.40 11.45 5.96
N GLU A 111 -15.41 10.80 5.35
CA GLU A 111 -16.85 10.65 5.69
C GLU A 111 -17.44 9.26 5.34
N SER A 112 -16.68 8.26 4.88
CA SER A 112 -17.26 7.02 4.32
C SER A 112 -16.83 5.71 4.97
N LYS A 113 -15.95 5.75 5.98
CA LYS A 113 -15.46 4.56 6.68
C LYS A 113 -16.12 4.43 8.04
N THR A 114 -16.74 3.28 8.28
CA THR A 114 -17.27 2.96 9.61
C THR A 114 -16.11 2.92 10.63
N GLU A 115 -16.38 3.27 11.88
CA GLU A 115 -15.39 3.21 12.97
C GLU A 115 -14.70 1.84 13.06
N GLY A 116 -15.40 0.77 12.67
CA GLY A 116 -14.87 -0.59 12.56
C GLY A 116 -13.77 -0.74 11.50
N ASP A 117 -13.92 -0.14 10.32
CA ASP A 117 -12.94 -0.22 9.22
C ASP A 117 -11.63 0.49 9.58
N VAL A 118 -11.73 1.63 10.28
CA VAL A 118 -10.57 2.36 10.81
C VAL A 118 -9.82 1.51 11.83
N LYS A 119 -10.51 0.87 12.78
CA LYS A 119 -9.90 -0.03 13.78
C LYS A 119 -9.26 -1.28 13.15
N VAL A 120 -9.84 -1.84 12.10
CA VAL A 120 -9.24 -2.97 11.37
C VAL A 120 -7.96 -2.52 10.67
N SER A 121 -8.02 -1.39 9.97
CA SER A 121 -6.87 -0.84 9.25
C SER A 121 -5.72 -0.44 10.19
N CYS A 122 -6.03 0.16 11.35
CA CYS A 122 -5.06 0.44 12.41
C CYS A 122 -4.35 -0.82 12.90
N ARG A 123 -5.12 -1.87 13.21
CA ARG A 123 -4.56 -3.14 13.69
C ARG A 123 -3.66 -3.80 12.65
N LEU A 124 -4.07 -3.78 11.39
CA LEU A 124 -3.28 -4.32 10.28
C LEU A 124 -1.96 -3.55 10.12
N LEU A 125 -2.00 -2.21 10.15
CA LEU A 125 -0.77 -1.40 10.11
C LEU A 125 0.14 -1.69 11.31
N ILE A 126 -0.42 -1.73 12.53
CA ILE A 126 0.36 -2.07 13.73
C ILE A 126 1.03 -3.43 13.58
N GLY A 127 0.27 -4.45 13.15
CA GLY A 127 0.79 -5.80 12.94
C GLY A 127 1.92 -5.82 11.91
N LEU A 128 1.72 -5.18 10.74
CA LEU A 128 2.75 -5.13 9.70
C LEU A 128 4.01 -4.38 10.13
N LEU A 129 3.88 -3.26 10.84
CA LEU A 129 5.02 -2.50 11.36
C LEU A 129 5.78 -3.29 12.43
N ASP A 130 5.06 -4.00 13.30
CA ASP A 130 5.67 -4.83 14.34
C ASP A 130 6.45 -6.01 13.72
N ARG A 131 5.90 -6.63 12.66
CA ARG A 131 6.62 -7.65 11.90
C ARG A 131 7.82 -7.08 11.18
N LEU A 132 7.69 -5.97 10.45
CA LEU A 132 8.81 -5.30 9.80
C LEU A 132 9.94 -4.96 10.78
N ARG A 133 9.58 -4.56 12.01
CA ARG A 133 10.53 -4.37 13.12
C ARG A 133 11.19 -5.69 13.53
N ALA A 134 10.42 -6.76 13.70
CA ALA A 134 10.90 -8.06 14.16
C ALA A 134 11.87 -8.73 13.18
N ILE A 135 11.60 -8.67 11.86
CA ILE A 135 12.55 -9.14 10.82
C ILE A 135 13.80 -8.25 10.71
N GLY A 136 13.81 -7.06 11.30
CA GLY A 136 14.99 -6.20 11.38
C GLY A 136 15.44 -5.62 10.03
N VAL A 137 14.56 -5.58 9.04
CA VAL A 137 14.86 -5.00 7.73
C VAL A 137 15.04 -3.50 7.89
N ARG A 138 16.21 -2.98 7.49
CA ARG A 138 16.44 -1.53 7.45
C ARG A 138 15.61 -0.93 6.31
N PRO A 139 14.72 0.05 6.58
CA PRO A 139 13.94 0.68 5.53
C PRO A 139 14.82 1.39 4.49
N SER A 140 14.40 1.33 3.24
CA SER A 140 15.02 2.08 2.14
C SER A 140 14.84 3.60 2.34
N PRO A 141 15.70 4.43 1.70
CA PRO A 141 15.51 5.88 1.76
C PRO A 141 14.16 6.32 1.16
N GLU A 142 13.67 5.63 0.15
CA GLU A 142 12.35 5.84 -0.45
C GLU A 142 11.22 5.55 0.55
N ALA A 143 11.28 4.39 1.22
CA ALA A 143 10.29 4.02 2.24
C ALA A 143 10.31 5.00 3.43
N ARG A 144 11.50 5.48 3.82
CA ARG A 144 11.64 6.48 4.87
C ARG A 144 11.04 7.83 4.47
N ALA A 145 11.26 8.27 3.22
CA ALA A 145 10.67 9.51 2.70
C ALA A 145 9.14 9.43 2.67
N GLU A 146 8.59 8.30 2.22
CA GLU A 146 7.15 8.05 2.22
C GLU A 146 6.58 8.03 3.65
N ALA A 147 7.21 7.29 4.57
CA ALA A 147 6.81 7.24 5.97
C ALA A 147 6.85 8.63 6.64
N LYS A 148 7.82 9.47 6.28
CA LYS A 148 7.90 10.86 6.74
C LYS A 148 6.73 11.70 6.23
N ALA A 149 6.34 11.54 4.97
CA ALA A 149 5.18 12.23 4.41
C ALA A 149 3.88 11.84 5.14
N VAL A 150 3.69 10.53 5.37
CA VAL A 150 2.57 9.99 6.16
C VAL A 150 2.55 10.55 7.57
N ALA A 151 3.69 10.56 8.26
CA ALA A 151 3.80 11.09 9.62
C ALA A 151 3.46 12.59 9.69
N ALA A 152 3.91 13.39 8.70
CA ALA A 152 3.58 14.81 8.62
C ALA A 152 2.08 15.05 8.37
N GLU A 153 1.46 14.24 7.52
CA GLU A 153 0.03 14.28 7.27
C GLU A 153 -0.79 13.98 8.53
N TRP A 154 -0.41 12.96 9.30
CA TRP A 154 -1.13 12.60 10.53
C TRP A 154 -1.07 13.71 11.59
N LYS A 155 0.09 14.37 11.72
CA LYS A 155 0.22 15.55 12.59
C LYS A 155 -0.65 16.71 12.13
N ARG A 156 -0.61 17.04 10.83
CA ARG A 156 -1.41 18.12 10.23
C ARG A 156 -2.91 17.85 10.38
N GLY A 157 -3.33 16.61 10.19
CA GLY A 157 -4.72 16.18 10.32
C GLY A 157 -5.22 16.04 11.76
N LYS A 158 -4.41 16.38 12.78
CA LYS A 158 -4.73 16.21 14.21
C LYS A 158 -5.21 14.80 14.58
N ARG A 159 -4.78 13.78 13.83
CA ARG A 159 -5.08 12.36 14.10
C ARG A 159 -4.48 11.86 15.41
N ILE A 160 -3.46 12.59 15.90
CA ILE A 160 -2.74 12.30 17.13
C ILE A 160 -2.95 13.50 18.04
N GLY A 161 -3.86 13.36 19.01
CA GLY A 161 -4.24 14.40 19.96
C GLY A 161 -3.86 14.04 21.39
N THR A 162 -3.65 15.07 22.22
CA THR A 162 -3.31 14.95 23.65
C THR A 162 -4.40 14.26 24.49
N GLU A 163 -5.66 14.29 24.04
CA GLU A 163 -6.78 13.67 24.78
C GLU A 163 -6.92 12.15 24.57
N VAL A 164 -6.11 11.54 23.70
CA VAL A 164 -6.27 10.14 23.27
C VAL A 164 -4.95 9.37 23.24
N MET A 165 -4.20 9.50 24.33
CA MET A 165 -2.90 8.84 24.53
C MET A 165 -2.91 7.30 24.44
N PHE A 166 -4.08 6.65 24.33
CA PHE A 166 -4.20 5.19 24.24
C PHE A 166 -4.99 4.69 23.01
N LYS A 167 -5.22 5.53 22.00
CA LYS A 167 -5.82 5.06 20.74
C LYS A 167 -4.80 4.28 19.90
N GLN A 168 -5.30 3.30 19.13
CA GLN A 168 -4.48 2.50 18.21
C GLN A 168 -3.72 3.38 17.19
N GLU A 169 -4.27 4.53 16.82
CA GLU A 169 -3.61 5.51 15.94
C GLU A 169 -2.29 6.03 16.53
N THR A 170 -2.25 6.28 17.84
CA THR A 170 -1.04 6.70 18.55
C THR A 170 0.02 5.59 18.53
N PHE A 171 -0.36 4.34 18.78
CA PHE A 171 0.56 3.20 18.69
C PHE A 171 1.08 2.98 17.27
N ALA A 172 0.19 3.04 16.27
CA ALA A 172 0.56 2.93 14.87
C ALA A 172 1.55 4.02 14.46
N PHE A 173 1.34 5.25 14.93
CA PHE A 173 2.26 6.36 14.67
C PHE A 173 3.62 6.15 15.32
N LEU A 174 3.66 5.76 16.60
CA LEU A 174 4.93 5.52 17.30
C LEU A 174 5.72 4.38 16.65
N LEU A 175 5.03 3.32 16.22
CA LEU A 175 5.66 2.24 15.46
C LEU A 175 6.18 2.72 14.11
N LEU A 176 5.41 3.53 13.37
CA LEU A 176 5.85 4.12 12.11
C LEU A 176 7.14 4.93 12.31
N VAL A 177 7.16 5.79 13.33
CA VAL A 177 8.33 6.62 13.64
C VAL A 177 9.53 5.78 14.06
N GLY A 178 9.31 4.73 14.87
CA GLY A 178 10.36 3.84 15.33
C GLY A 178 10.95 2.98 14.23
N VAL A 179 10.11 2.32 13.43
CA VAL A 179 10.53 1.42 12.33
C VAL A 179 11.29 2.18 11.26
N PHE A 180 10.79 3.36 10.87
CA PHE A 180 11.41 4.18 9.81
C PHE A 180 12.47 5.16 10.31
N GLY A 181 12.81 5.15 11.61
CA GLY A 181 13.85 6.00 12.18
C GLY A 181 13.57 7.49 12.01
N LEU A 182 12.33 7.91 12.24
CA LEU A 182 11.85 9.28 12.02
C LEU A 182 11.89 10.15 13.29
N VAL A 183 12.60 9.73 14.33
CA VAL A 183 12.59 10.39 15.65
C VAL A 183 13.01 11.85 15.55
N GLU A 184 14.10 12.16 14.83
CA GLU A 184 14.58 13.54 14.65
C GLU A 184 13.63 14.36 13.76
N ASP A 185 13.02 13.74 12.75
CA ASP A 185 12.07 14.36 11.83
C ASP A 185 10.74 14.73 12.53
N VAL A 186 10.38 13.98 13.57
CA VAL A 186 9.11 14.11 14.29
C VAL A 186 9.26 14.85 15.62
N GLY A 187 10.38 14.69 16.32
CA GLY A 187 10.66 15.27 17.64
C GLY A 187 11.13 16.72 17.60
N GLY A 188 11.43 17.27 16.42
CA GLY A 188 11.91 18.65 16.22
C GLY A 188 10.85 19.73 16.49
N SER A 189 10.42 19.87 17.74
CA SER A 189 9.78 21.08 18.27
C SER A 189 10.43 21.43 19.60
N GLY A 190 11.65 21.96 19.54
CA GLY A 190 12.34 22.45 20.74
C GLY A 190 13.83 22.64 20.51
N GLY A 191 14.23 23.60 19.67
CA GLY A 191 15.66 23.81 19.45
C GLY A 191 16.09 24.83 18.40
N ALA A 192 15.27 25.82 18.03
CA ALA A 192 15.81 27.01 17.37
C ALA A 192 16.48 27.90 18.44
N ARG A 193 17.72 27.54 18.80
CA ARG A 193 18.60 28.35 19.64
C ARG A 193 18.95 29.61 18.86
N ASN A 194 18.23 30.70 19.11
CA ASN A 194 18.61 32.04 18.66
C ASN A 194 20.01 32.36 19.21
N LYS A 195 21.05 32.16 18.40
CA LYS A 195 22.33 32.82 18.57
C LYS A 195 22.31 34.09 17.74
N SER A 196 21.87 35.19 18.37
CA SER A 196 22.08 36.52 17.81
C SER A 196 22.40 37.51 18.93
N LYS A 197 23.69 37.86 19.01
CA LYS A 197 24.27 39.12 19.48
C LYS A 197 24.38 39.34 21.00
N GLU A 198 25.51 38.88 21.53
CA GLU A 198 26.29 39.66 22.50
C GLU A 198 26.64 41.02 21.90
N GLY A 199 26.36 42.06 22.67
CA GLY A 199 26.89 43.41 22.53
C GLY A 199 26.72 44.11 23.87
N PRO A 200 27.79 44.60 24.53
CA PRO A 200 27.68 45.16 25.86
C PRO A 200 27.09 46.57 25.77
N LYS A 201 25.98 46.83 26.48
CA LYS A 201 25.53 48.20 26.74
C LYS A 201 25.93 48.60 28.15
N ILE A 202 26.77 49.63 28.16
CA ILE A 202 27.42 50.31 29.26
C ILE A 202 26.37 50.89 30.24
N GLN A 203 26.75 50.88 31.51
CA GLN A 203 26.07 51.49 32.65
C GLN A 203 25.75 52.97 32.42
N ASP A 204 24.60 53.42 32.93
CA ASP A 204 24.48 54.76 33.50
C ASP A 204 23.65 54.68 34.78
N TYR A 205 24.34 54.83 35.91
CA TYR A 205 23.77 55.12 37.21
C TYR A 205 23.55 56.63 37.30
N THR A 206 22.30 57.08 37.40
CA THR A 206 22.00 58.40 37.96
C THR A 206 21.05 58.24 39.14
N HIS A 207 21.65 58.27 40.32
CA HIS A 207 21.00 58.45 41.60
C HIS A 207 20.58 59.92 41.71
N SER A 208 19.28 60.22 41.72
CA SER A 208 18.78 61.55 42.10
C SER A 208 18.11 61.45 43.45
N SER A 209 18.82 61.90 44.49
CA SER A 209 18.26 62.20 45.80
C SER A 209 19.04 63.37 46.38
N ARG A 210 18.47 64.57 46.25
CA ARG A 210 18.45 65.63 47.26
C ARG A 210 17.48 66.71 46.82
#